data_AF-A0A2T5BWX2-F1
#
_entry.id   AF-A0A2T5BWX2-F1
#
_cell.length_a   1.000
_cell.length_b   1.000
_cell.length_c   1.000
_cell.angle_alpha   90.00
_cell.angle_beta   90.00
_cell.angle_gamma   90.00
#
_symmetry.space_group_name_H-M   'P 1'
#
loop_
_entity.id
_entity.type
_entity.pdbx_description
1 polymer ?
#
loop_
_entity_poly.entity_id
_entity_poly.type
_entity_poly.pdbx_seq_one_letter_code
_entity_poly.pdbx_strand_id
1 'polypeptide(L)'
;MASGPWTDEENDLIVADYFAMLADDIAGRRYSKAEHRRALLPLLNDRSEGSVEFKHQNISAVLKGLGEDWIPGYKPAFNFQMTLVDAVARWLDLHPDWLGRLPGTRLATGMREAAQIWIAPPPTLSNQPPPQELDQMLHVARKFDVAGRDERNRALGRAGEERVLAHEHATLRAAGREDLARKVRWVSEEEGDGAGYDIASYAPDGRPRLIEVKTTNGWERTPFHITRNELAVADERRAEWCLFRMWNFSREPRAFQLYPPLDAHVSLTPTSFQASFN
;
A
#
# COMPACT_ATOMS: atom_id res chain seq x y z
N MET A 1 36.27 -16.53 5.19
CA MET A 1 35.88 -17.41 4.07
C MET A 1 34.50 -16.99 3.60
N ALA A 2 34.20 -17.03 2.31
CA ALA A 2 32.85 -16.74 1.84
C ALA A 2 31.93 -17.83 2.40
N SER A 3 31.08 -17.47 3.38
CA SER A 3 29.98 -18.30 3.83
C SER A 3 29.18 -18.77 2.61
N GLY A 4 28.78 -20.05 2.56
CA GLY A 4 28.01 -20.64 1.46
C GLY A 4 26.67 -19.93 1.19
N PRO A 5 25.82 -20.43 0.27
CA PRO A 5 24.50 -19.82 0.05
C PRO A 5 23.69 -19.73 1.36
N TRP A 6 22.82 -18.74 1.50
CA TRP A 6 21.91 -18.63 2.65
C TRP A 6 20.93 -19.80 2.62
N THR A 7 20.90 -20.58 3.69
CA THR A 7 19.95 -21.68 3.88
C THR A 7 18.57 -21.16 4.26
N ASP A 8 17.54 -22.00 4.12
CA ASP A 8 16.18 -21.64 4.53
C ASP A 8 16.08 -21.39 6.04
N GLU A 9 16.78 -22.16 6.86
CA GLU A 9 16.83 -21.97 8.31
C GLU A 9 17.47 -20.63 8.70
N GLU A 10 18.59 -20.27 8.06
CA GLU A 10 19.20 -18.94 8.27
C GLU A 10 18.26 -17.81 7.82
N ASN A 11 17.53 -17.99 6.71
CA ASN A 11 16.55 -17.02 6.23
C ASN A 11 15.38 -16.87 7.21
N ASP A 12 14.87 -17.97 7.77
CA ASP A 12 13.77 -17.95 8.73
C ASP A 12 14.18 -17.24 10.03
N LEU A 13 15.39 -17.53 10.54
CA LEU A 13 15.95 -16.89 11.74
C LEU A 13 16.10 -15.37 11.57
N ILE A 14 16.71 -14.93 10.48
CA ILE A 14 16.93 -13.49 10.24
C ILE A 14 15.63 -12.74 9.93
N VAL A 15 14.66 -13.39 9.28
CA VAL A 15 13.33 -12.81 9.05
C VAL A 15 12.60 -12.64 10.39
N ALA A 16 12.63 -13.66 11.26
CA ALA A 16 12.01 -13.56 12.58
C ALA A 16 12.62 -12.44 13.44
N ASP A 17 13.96 -12.33 13.48
CA ASP A 17 14.66 -11.24 14.18
C ASP A 17 14.28 -9.86 13.62
N TYR A 18 14.23 -9.74 12.29
CA TYR A 18 13.83 -8.50 11.62
C TYR A 18 12.40 -8.09 11.99
N PHE A 19 11.44 -9.02 11.98
CA PHE A 19 10.06 -8.70 12.36
C PHE A 19 9.91 -8.35 13.84
N ALA A 20 10.71 -8.94 14.73
CA ALA A 20 10.75 -8.55 16.14
C ALA A 20 11.19 -7.08 16.29
N MET A 21 12.27 -6.68 15.60
CA MET A 21 12.69 -5.28 15.55
C MET A 21 11.62 -4.37 14.94
N LEU A 22 10.98 -4.79 13.85
CA LEU A 22 9.95 -3.99 13.17
C LEU A 22 8.71 -3.80 14.07
N ALA A 23 8.36 -4.80 14.89
CA ALA A 23 7.28 -4.68 15.86
C ALA A 23 7.56 -3.60 16.91
N ASP A 24 8.81 -3.49 17.36
CA ASP A 24 9.24 -2.44 18.28
C ASP A 24 9.29 -1.06 17.58
N ASP A 25 9.78 -1.01 16.34
CA ASP A 25 9.82 0.22 15.53
C ASP A 25 8.43 0.82 15.32
N ILE A 26 7.46 -0.01 14.92
CA ILE A 26 6.06 0.38 14.72
C ILE A 26 5.42 0.85 16.05
N ALA A 27 5.72 0.16 17.14
CA ALA A 27 5.21 0.51 18.47
C ALA A 27 5.92 1.72 19.12
N GLY A 28 6.96 2.27 18.48
CA GLY A 28 7.80 3.31 19.06
C GLY A 28 8.60 2.86 20.28
N ARG A 29 8.76 1.55 20.48
CA ARG A 29 9.62 1.00 21.54
C ARG A 29 11.08 1.10 21.11
N ARG A 30 11.98 1.21 22.09
CA ARG A 30 13.42 1.24 21.83
C ARG A 30 13.90 -0.16 21.49
N TYR A 31 14.64 -0.30 20.40
CA TYR A 31 15.36 -1.50 20.02
C TYR A 31 16.78 -1.13 19.55
N SER A 32 17.70 -2.08 19.59
CA SER A 32 19.10 -1.88 19.19
C SER A 32 19.48 -2.83 18.06
N LYS A 33 19.65 -2.30 16.85
CA LYS A 33 20.11 -3.07 15.69
C LYS A 33 21.41 -3.83 15.94
N ALA A 34 22.31 -3.25 16.72
CA ALA A 34 23.59 -3.88 17.08
C ALA A 34 23.39 -5.03 18.09
N GLU A 35 22.43 -4.92 19.00
CA GLU A 35 22.11 -5.99 19.96
C GLU A 35 21.47 -7.20 19.27
N HIS A 36 20.45 -6.96 18.45
CA HIS A 36 19.82 -7.99 17.62
C HIS A 36 20.85 -8.72 16.76
N ARG A 37 21.73 -7.98 16.08
CA ARG A 37 22.82 -8.56 15.28
C ARG A 37 23.74 -9.44 16.12
N ARG A 38 24.18 -8.98 17.30
CA ARG A 38 25.05 -9.76 18.21
C ARG A 38 24.36 -11.03 18.71
N ALA A 39 23.06 -10.99 18.96
CA ALA A 39 22.28 -12.15 19.37
C ALA A 39 22.06 -13.15 18.23
N LEU A 40 21.94 -12.67 17.00
CA LEU A 40 21.67 -13.48 15.81
C LEU A 40 22.92 -14.19 15.26
N LEU A 41 24.09 -13.54 15.30
CA LEU A 41 25.33 -14.07 14.72
C LEU A 41 25.69 -15.52 15.12
N PRO A 42 25.59 -15.93 16.41
CA PRO A 42 25.91 -17.30 16.82
C PRO A 42 25.02 -18.37 16.18
N LEU A 43 23.86 -17.98 15.62
CA LEU A 43 22.89 -18.88 15.01
C LEU A 43 23.04 -18.98 13.48
N LEU A 44 23.93 -18.17 12.88
CA LEU A 44 24.01 -18.02 11.43
C LEU A 44 25.35 -18.51 10.86
N ASN A 45 25.72 -19.78 11.06
CA ASN A 45 26.81 -20.47 10.32
C ASN A 45 28.03 -19.59 9.94
N ASP A 46 28.61 -18.88 10.92
CA ASP A 46 29.76 -17.97 10.75
C ASP A 46 29.57 -16.83 9.72
N ARG A 47 28.34 -16.32 9.55
CA ARG A 47 28.07 -15.09 8.77
C ARG A 47 28.77 -13.89 9.39
N SER A 48 29.20 -12.95 8.55
CA SER A 48 29.75 -11.67 9.02
C SER A 48 28.65 -10.68 9.37
N GLU A 49 28.96 -9.71 10.24
CA GLU A 49 28.06 -8.60 10.56
C GLU A 49 27.55 -7.87 9.32
N GLY A 50 28.44 -7.58 8.36
CA GLY A 50 28.08 -6.94 7.10
C GLY A 50 27.13 -7.78 6.25
N SER A 51 27.28 -9.12 6.27
CA SER A 51 26.35 -10.01 5.56
C SER A 51 24.95 -9.97 6.18
N VAL A 52 24.85 -9.96 7.50
CA VAL A 52 23.57 -9.80 8.22
C VAL A 52 22.94 -8.44 7.92
N GLU A 53 23.72 -7.37 7.86
CA GLU A 53 23.20 -6.03 7.54
C GLU A 53 22.61 -5.97 6.14
N PHE A 54 23.35 -6.48 5.17
CA PHE A 54 22.91 -6.53 3.79
C PHE A 54 21.65 -7.40 3.66
N LYS A 55 21.57 -8.49 4.42
CA LYS A 55 20.38 -9.34 4.45
C LYS A 55 19.16 -8.64 5.06
N HIS A 56 19.33 -7.80 6.09
CA HIS A 56 18.24 -6.93 6.59
C HIS A 56 17.79 -5.90 5.54
N GLN A 57 18.71 -5.34 4.75
CA GLN A 57 18.38 -4.49 3.61
C GLN A 57 17.62 -5.27 2.53
N ASN A 58 17.95 -6.55 2.30
CA ASN A 58 17.20 -7.42 1.42
C ASN A 58 15.77 -7.68 1.93
N ILE A 59 15.59 -7.96 3.23
CA ILE A 59 14.25 -8.10 3.82
C ILE A 59 13.44 -6.82 3.62
N SER A 60 14.06 -5.66 3.83
CA SER A 60 13.42 -4.36 3.59
C SER A 60 12.94 -4.19 2.14
N ALA A 61 13.68 -4.74 1.17
CA ALA A 61 13.29 -4.74 -0.24
C ALA A 61 12.12 -5.69 -0.53
N VAL A 62 12.09 -6.87 0.10
CA VAL A 62 10.94 -7.79 0.02
C VAL A 62 9.70 -7.11 0.60
N LEU A 63 9.78 -6.53 1.81
CA LEU A 63 8.67 -5.84 2.46
C LEU A 63 8.17 -4.65 1.64
N LYS A 64 9.07 -3.87 1.05
CA LYS A 64 8.68 -2.79 0.12
C LYS A 64 7.88 -3.33 -1.08
N GLY A 65 8.26 -4.48 -1.64
CA GLY A 65 7.50 -5.16 -2.70
C GLY A 65 6.14 -5.68 -2.26
N LEU A 66 6.01 -6.09 -0.99
CA LEU A 66 4.75 -6.51 -0.35
C LEU A 66 3.85 -5.33 0.05
N GLY A 67 4.36 -4.10 -0.06
CA GLY A 67 3.69 -2.92 0.47
C GLY A 67 3.57 -2.91 2.00
N GLU A 68 4.54 -3.53 2.67
CA GLU A 68 4.70 -3.52 4.13
C GLU A 68 5.69 -2.44 4.58
N ASP A 69 5.58 -2.07 5.85
CA ASP A 69 6.56 -1.22 6.51
C ASP A 69 7.92 -1.92 6.60
N TRP A 70 8.97 -1.10 6.63
CA TRP A 70 10.34 -1.56 6.80
C TRP A 70 11.11 -0.59 7.69
N ILE A 71 12.13 -1.13 8.37
CA ILE A 71 12.87 -0.43 9.42
C ILE A 71 13.72 0.69 8.82
N PRO A 72 13.50 1.96 9.18
CA PRO A 72 14.33 3.08 8.73
C PRO A 72 15.82 2.83 9.00
N GLY A 73 16.66 3.05 7.99
CA GLY A 73 18.11 2.79 8.06
C GLY A 73 18.56 1.45 7.49
N TYR A 74 17.67 0.46 7.36
CA TYR A 74 17.91 -0.68 6.46
C TYR A 74 17.34 -0.34 5.09
N LYS A 75 18.08 0.45 4.31
CA LYS A 75 17.64 0.87 2.98
C LYS A 75 17.38 -0.38 2.10
N PRO A 76 16.21 -0.51 1.46
CA PRO A 76 15.91 -1.63 0.57
C PRO A 76 17.02 -1.91 -0.45
N ALA A 77 17.60 -3.12 -0.39
CA ALA A 77 18.56 -3.61 -1.38
C ALA A 77 17.96 -4.81 -2.12
N PHE A 78 17.74 -4.69 -3.42
CA PHE A 78 16.98 -5.67 -4.21
C PHE A 78 17.80 -6.86 -4.73
N ASN A 79 19.09 -6.90 -4.44
CA ASN A 79 19.92 -8.07 -4.74
C ASN A 79 19.67 -9.18 -3.72
N PHE A 80 18.60 -9.97 -3.92
CA PHE A 80 18.23 -11.09 -3.06
C PHE A 80 17.72 -12.30 -3.85
N GLN A 81 17.82 -13.47 -3.23
CA GLN A 81 17.31 -14.74 -3.75
C GLN A 81 15.83 -14.91 -3.41
N MET A 82 15.09 -15.66 -4.24
CA MET A 82 13.67 -15.94 -4.00
C MET A 82 13.42 -16.75 -2.71
N THR A 83 14.40 -17.49 -2.22
CA THR A 83 14.30 -18.21 -0.93
C THR A 83 14.09 -17.25 0.26
N LEU A 84 14.61 -16.02 0.19
CA LEU A 84 14.32 -14.99 1.20
C LEU A 84 12.86 -14.52 1.12
N VAL A 85 12.33 -14.41 -0.10
CA VAL A 85 10.93 -14.08 -0.32
C VAL A 85 10.03 -15.17 0.28
N ASP A 86 10.39 -16.45 0.07
CA ASP A 86 9.67 -17.59 0.66
C ASP A 86 9.73 -17.60 2.19
N ALA A 87 10.86 -17.22 2.79
CA ALA A 87 10.98 -17.08 4.25
C ALA A 87 10.08 -15.98 4.82
N VAL A 88 10.01 -14.81 4.16
CA VAL A 88 9.07 -13.75 4.54
C VAL A 88 7.62 -14.23 4.40
N ALA A 89 7.30 -15.00 3.36
CA ALA A 89 5.98 -15.61 3.18
C ALA A 89 5.59 -16.51 4.34
N ARG A 90 6.45 -17.49 4.65
CA ARG A 90 6.23 -18.42 5.76
C ARG A 90 6.00 -17.67 7.06
N TRP A 91 6.80 -16.63 7.32
CA TRP A 91 6.64 -15.83 8.51
C TRP A 91 5.28 -15.14 8.58
N LEU A 92 4.82 -14.51 7.49
CA LEU A 92 3.51 -13.83 7.43
C LEU A 92 2.33 -14.81 7.57
N ASP A 93 2.42 -15.98 6.95
CA ASP A 93 1.39 -17.03 7.05
C ASP A 93 1.25 -17.55 8.48
N LEU A 94 2.36 -17.60 9.24
CA LEU A 94 2.37 -17.98 10.66
C LEU A 94 1.92 -16.86 11.60
N HIS A 95 1.85 -15.61 11.12
CA HIS A 95 1.49 -14.43 11.91
C HIS A 95 0.37 -13.64 11.23
N PRO A 96 -0.85 -14.20 11.09
CA PRO A 96 -1.97 -13.54 10.41
C PRO A 96 -2.35 -12.20 11.06
N ASP A 97 -2.17 -12.08 12.37
CA ASP A 97 -2.38 -10.84 13.12
C ASP A 97 -1.45 -9.71 12.67
N TRP A 98 -0.34 -10.02 11.99
CA TRP A 98 0.58 -9.01 11.48
C TRP A 98 -0.07 -8.15 10.41
N LEU A 99 -0.74 -8.78 9.45
CA LEU A 99 -1.40 -8.11 8.32
C LEU A 99 -2.74 -7.48 8.73
N GLY A 100 -3.38 -8.00 9.79
CA GLY A 100 -4.63 -7.47 10.34
C GLY A 100 -4.46 -6.23 11.22
N ARG A 101 -3.23 -5.77 11.46
CA ARG A 101 -3.01 -4.57 12.26
C ARG A 101 -3.65 -3.36 11.59
N LEU A 102 -4.46 -2.65 12.36
CA LEU A 102 -4.84 -1.29 11.99
C LEU A 102 -3.56 -0.46 11.84
N PRO A 103 -3.43 0.32 10.76
CA PRO A 103 -2.41 1.35 10.65
C PRO A 103 -2.29 2.04 11.99
N GLY A 104 -1.11 1.95 12.61
CA GLY A 104 -0.84 2.63 13.86
C GLY A 104 -1.17 4.09 13.61
N THR A 105 -2.28 4.55 14.16
CA THR A 105 -2.60 5.96 14.24
C THR A 105 -1.46 6.50 15.09
N ARG A 106 -0.42 7.02 14.43
CA ARG A 106 0.21 8.21 14.97
C ARG A 106 -0.93 9.21 15.04
N LEU A 107 -1.66 9.14 16.15
CA LEU A 107 -2.60 10.14 16.58
C LEU A 107 -1.82 11.42 16.38
N ALA A 108 -2.23 12.18 15.36
CA ALA A 108 -1.89 13.57 15.30
C ALA A 108 -2.48 14.16 16.57
N THR A 109 -1.68 14.13 17.65
CA THR A 109 -1.93 14.89 18.87
C THR A 109 -1.87 16.34 18.44
N GLY A 110 -3.03 16.87 18.06
CA GLY A 110 -3.18 18.23 17.60
C GLY A 110 -4.46 18.38 16.80
N MET A 111 -5.35 19.23 17.29
CA MET A 111 -6.48 19.83 16.56
C MET A 111 -5.98 20.57 15.32
N ARG A 112 -5.51 19.84 14.30
CA ARG A 112 -5.31 20.37 12.96
C ARG A 112 -6.50 19.90 12.15
N GLU A 113 -7.20 20.83 11.51
CA GLU A 113 -8.11 20.48 10.41
C GLU A 113 -7.42 19.45 9.53
N ALA A 114 -8.15 18.41 9.12
CA ALA A 114 -7.60 17.32 8.32
C ALA A 114 -6.85 17.91 7.12
N ALA A 115 -5.51 17.90 7.18
CA ALA A 115 -4.68 18.56 6.18
C ALA A 115 -5.09 18.07 4.80
N GLN A 116 -5.24 18.97 3.83
CA GLN A 116 -5.57 18.58 2.46
C GLN A 116 -4.53 17.58 1.95
N ILE A 117 -4.99 16.51 1.30
CA ILE A 117 -4.10 15.53 0.68
C ILE A 117 -3.45 16.21 -0.53
N TRP A 118 -2.12 16.17 -0.60
CA TRP A 118 -1.43 16.59 -1.82
C TRP A 118 -1.61 15.51 -2.91
N ILE A 119 -2.25 15.89 -4.00
CA ILE A 119 -2.47 15.02 -5.17
C ILE A 119 -1.30 15.25 -6.14
N ALA A 120 -0.40 14.27 -6.23
CA ALA A 120 0.73 14.31 -7.16
C ALA A 120 0.31 13.84 -8.57
N PRO A 121 1.11 14.15 -9.62
CA PRO A 121 0.91 13.56 -10.94
C PRO A 121 0.96 12.03 -10.87
N PRO A 122 0.11 11.31 -11.62
CA PRO A 122 0.15 9.85 -11.64
C PRO A 122 1.47 9.35 -12.23
N PRO A 123 1.94 8.16 -11.82
CA PRO A 123 3.27 7.66 -12.18
C PRO A 123 3.45 7.37 -13.67
N THR A 124 2.36 7.22 -14.43
CA THR A 124 2.38 7.07 -15.90
C THR A 124 2.47 8.39 -16.66
N LEU A 125 2.20 9.51 -16.01
CA LEU A 125 2.37 10.86 -16.57
C LEU A 125 3.59 11.59 -15.98
N SER A 126 4.42 10.89 -15.20
CA SER A 126 5.67 11.42 -14.68
C SER A 126 6.78 11.27 -15.71
N ASN A 127 7.61 12.30 -15.86
CA ASN A 127 8.82 12.25 -16.68
C ASN A 127 9.97 11.48 -16.00
N GLN A 128 9.78 10.99 -14.77
CA GLN A 128 10.78 10.19 -14.10
C GLN A 128 10.76 8.75 -14.63
N PRO A 129 11.94 8.16 -14.94
CA PRO A 129 11.99 6.76 -15.32
C PRO A 129 11.46 5.90 -14.17
N PRO A 130 10.83 4.76 -14.45
CA PRO A 130 10.45 3.83 -13.41
C PRO A 130 11.67 3.38 -12.59
N PRO A 131 11.48 2.98 -11.32
CA PRO A 131 12.55 2.40 -10.50
C PRO A 131 13.22 1.23 -11.22
N GLN A 132 14.53 1.07 -11.06
CA GLN A 132 15.28 -0.03 -11.69
C GLN A 132 14.74 -1.39 -11.29
N GLU A 133 14.17 -1.49 -10.10
CA GLU A 133 13.69 -2.73 -9.47
C GLU A 133 12.19 -2.96 -9.69
N LEU A 134 11.56 -2.19 -10.59
CA LEU A 134 10.14 -2.27 -10.94
C LEU A 134 9.66 -3.71 -11.14
N ASP A 135 10.33 -4.47 -12.01
CA ASP A 135 9.90 -5.82 -12.37
C ASP A 135 9.95 -6.79 -11.19
N GLN A 136 10.97 -6.65 -10.34
CA GLN A 136 11.13 -7.47 -9.15
C GLN A 136 10.07 -7.12 -8.10
N MET A 137 9.77 -5.83 -7.91
CA MET A 137 8.70 -5.38 -7.03
C MET A 137 7.33 -5.89 -7.50
N LEU A 138 7.05 -5.80 -8.80
CA LEU A 138 5.82 -6.34 -9.39
C LEU A 138 5.75 -7.87 -9.29
N HIS A 139 6.88 -8.57 -9.43
CA HIS A 139 6.94 -10.02 -9.26
C HIS A 139 6.60 -10.43 -7.82
N VAL A 140 7.18 -9.74 -6.83
CA VAL A 140 6.83 -9.96 -5.41
C VAL A 140 5.36 -9.64 -5.18
N ALA A 141 4.87 -8.47 -5.60
CA ALA A 141 3.47 -8.10 -5.39
C ALA A 141 2.47 -9.12 -5.96
N ARG A 142 2.76 -9.69 -7.14
CA ARG A 142 1.95 -10.76 -7.75
C ARG A 142 2.05 -12.08 -6.99
N LYS A 143 3.25 -12.49 -6.58
CA LYS A 143 3.48 -13.75 -5.86
C LYS A 143 2.68 -13.83 -4.57
N PHE A 144 2.43 -12.69 -3.93
CA PHE A 144 1.72 -12.59 -2.65
C PHE A 144 0.27 -12.10 -2.76
N ASP A 145 -0.25 -11.93 -3.97
CA ASP A 145 -1.58 -11.37 -4.18
C ASP A 145 -1.79 -10.08 -3.37
N VAL A 146 -0.83 -9.14 -3.42
CA VAL A 146 -0.92 -7.88 -2.66
C VAL A 146 -2.19 -7.13 -3.00
N ALA A 147 -2.61 -7.17 -4.28
CA ALA A 147 -3.87 -6.59 -4.73
C ALA A 147 -5.07 -7.23 -4.02
N GLY A 148 -5.17 -8.56 -3.98
CA GLY A 148 -6.27 -9.23 -3.28
C GLY A 148 -6.17 -9.13 -1.76
N ARG A 149 -4.96 -9.02 -1.19
CA ARG A 149 -4.78 -8.77 0.24
C ARG A 149 -5.32 -7.40 0.63
N ASP A 150 -4.93 -6.36 -0.11
CA ASP A 150 -5.39 -5.00 0.13
C ASP A 150 -6.93 -4.91 -0.08
N GLU A 151 -7.46 -5.58 -1.10
CA GLU A 151 -8.92 -5.70 -1.36
C GLU A 151 -9.68 -6.37 -0.21
N ARG A 152 -9.14 -7.46 0.36
CA ARG A 152 -9.76 -8.15 1.52
C ARG A 152 -9.65 -7.35 2.81
N ASN A 153 -8.76 -6.36 2.87
CA ASN A 153 -8.53 -5.54 4.05
C ASN A 153 -9.58 -4.42 4.16
N ARG A 154 -10.79 -4.78 4.63
CA ARG A 154 -11.90 -3.84 4.84
C ARG A 154 -11.53 -2.65 5.73
N ALA A 155 -10.65 -2.84 6.70
CA ALA A 155 -10.22 -1.75 7.57
C ALA A 155 -9.36 -0.73 6.82
N LEU A 156 -8.47 -1.18 5.93
CA LEU A 156 -7.66 -0.32 5.07
C LEU A 156 -8.52 0.42 4.03
N GLY A 157 -9.45 -0.29 3.37
CA GLY A 157 -10.40 0.30 2.41
C GLY A 157 -11.20 1.44 3.06
N ARG A 158 -11.91 1.13 4.15
CA ARG A 158 -12.73 2.09 4.90
C ARG A 158 -11.93 3.29 5.41
N ALA A 159 -10.70 3.08 5.91
CA ALA A 159 -9.85 4.18 6.38
C ALA A 159 -9.41 5.09 5.21
N GLY A 160 -9.18 4.52 4.03
CA GLY A 160 -8.90 5.27 2.82
C GLY A 160 -10.09 6.11 2.37
N GLU A 161 -11.27 5.51 2.29
CA GLU A 161 -12.52 6.19 1.93
C GLU A 161 -12.84 7.33 2.90
N GLU A 162 -12.76 7.09 4.22
CA GLU A 162 -12.94 8.13 5.25
C GLU A 162 -11.98 9.32 5.05
N ARG A 163 -10.71 9.01 4.70
CA ARG A 163 -9.68 10.03 4.49
C ARG A 163 -9.94 10.84 3.22
N VAL A 164 -10.41 10.22 2.13
CA VAL A 164 -10.80 10.92 0.91
C VAL A 164 -12.05 11.76 1.15
N LEU A 165 -13.05 11.24 1.87
CA LEU A 165 -14.27 11.98 2.23
C LEU A 165 -13.92 13.27 3.00
N ALA A 166 -13.06 13.16 4.01
CA ALA A 166 -12.58 14.30 4.77
C ALA A 166 -11.82 15.31 3.88
N HIS A 167 -11.04 14.82 2.92
CA HIS A 167 -10.34 15.67 1.94
C HIS A 167 -11.30 16.42 1.02
N GLU A 168 -12.33 15.77 0.50
CA GLU A 168 -13.34 16.39 -0.37
C GLU A 168 -14.13 17.48 0.37
N HIS A 169 -14.55 17.22 1.61
CA HIS A 169 -15.16 18.26 2.45
C HIS A 169 -14.21 19.45 2.66
N ALA A 170 -12.96 19.20 3.06
CA ALA A 170 -11.99 20.27 3.33
C ALA A 170 -11.69 21.10 2.07
N THR A 171 -11.60 20.45 0.90
CA THR A 171 -11.36 21.11 -0.39
C THR A 171 -12.52 22.03 -0.78
N LEU A 172 -13.77 21.55 -0.67
CA LEU A 172 -14.96 22.36 -0.97
C LEU A 172 -15.15 23.52 0.01
N ARG A 173 -14.91 23.30 1.31
CA ARG A 173 -14.97 24.36 2.33
C ARG A 173 -13.91 25.44 2.08
N ALA A 174 -12.68 25.04 1.78
CA ALA A 174 -11.61 25.98 1.44
C ALA A 174 -11.92 26.80 0.17
N ALA A 175 -12.72 26.26 -0.75
CA ALA A 175 -13.22 26.97 -1.92
C ALA A 175 -14.50 27.81 -1.66
N GLY A 176 -14.95 27.92 -0.40
CA GLY A 176 -16.16 28.67 -0.03
C GLY A 176 -17.48 27.98 -0.41
N ARG A 177 -17.45 26.68 -0.75
CA ARG A 177 -18.60 25.89 -1.20
C ARG A 177 -19.17 25.00 -0.08
N GLU A 178 -19.52 25.60 1.05
CA GLU A 178 -20.17 24.88 2.17
C GLU A 178 -21.53 24.26 1.73
N ASP A 179 -22.17 24.84 0.72
CA ASP A 179 -23.38 24.30 0.10
C ASP A 179 -23.15 22.95 -0.60
N LEU A 180 -21.99 22.75 -1.23
CA LEU A 180 -21.60 21.49 -1.86
C LEU A 180 -20.96 20.54 -0.86
N ALA A 181 -20.16 21.05 0.07
CA ALA A 181 -19.54 20.22 1.10
C ALA A 181 -20.59 19.43 1.88
N ARG A 182 -21.77 20.02 2.17
CA ARG A 182 -22.89 19.32 2.83
C ARG A 182 -23.59 18.26 1.98
N LYS A 183 -23.33 18.21 0.67
CA LYS A 183 -23.91 17.25 -0.28
C LYS A 183 -22.96 16.11 -0.64
N VAL A 184 -21.72 16.13 -0.15
CA VAL A 184 -20.78 15.01 -0.33
C VAL A 184 -21.32 13.80 0.43
N ARG A 185 -21.29 12.62 -0.20
CA ARG A 185 -21.84 11.37 0.36
C ARG A 185 -20.83 10.24 0.26
N TRP A 186 -20.86 9.36 1.26
CA TRP A 186 -20.11 8.10 1.26
C TRP A 186 -21.05 7.00 0.75
N VAL A 187 -21.05 6.81 -0.57
CA VAL A 187 -22.04 5.99 -1.28
C VAL A 187 -21.84 4.49 -1.00
N SER A 188 -20.61 3.99 -0.96
CA SER A 188 -20.33 2.58 -0.64
C SER A 188 -20.82 2.20 0.78
N GLU A 189 -20.66 3.09 1.78
CA GLU A 189 -21.15 2.86 3.14
C GLU A 189 -22.68 3.03 3.26
N GLU A 190 -23.28 3.98 2.54
CA GLU A 190 -24.72 4.29 2.62
C GLU A 190 -25.61 3.36 1.78
N GLU A 191 -25.16 2.99 0.58
CA GLU A 191 -25.95 2.29 -0.46
C GLU A 191 -25.32 0.94 -0.89
N GLY A 192 -24.08 0.67 -0.49
CA GLY A 192 -23.30 -0.50 -0.91
C GLY A 192 -22.53 -0.31 -2.22
N ASP A 193 -21.76 -1.33 -2.61
CA ASP A 193 -20.79 -1.26 -3.73
C ASP A 193 -21.43 -1.26 -5.14
N GLY A 194 -22.77 -1.27 -5.21
CA GLY A 194 -23.51 -1.37 -6.48
C GLY A 194 -23.39 -0.14 -7.38
N ALA A 195 -23.00 1.02 -6.82
CA ALA A 195 -22.90 2.28 -7.55
C ALA A 195 -21.67 2.36 -8.49
N GLY A 196 -20.63 1.56 -8.24
CA GLY A 196 -19.38 1.58 -9.02
C GLY A 196 -18.45 2.76 -8.71
N TYR A 197 -18.63 3.37 -7.54
CA TYR A 197 -17.77 4.38 -6.93
C TYR A 197 -18.09 4.51 -5.43
N ASP A 198 -17.12 4.96 -4.63
CA ASP A 198 -17.26 5.05 -3.17
C ASP A 198 -17.83 6.39 -2.70
N ILE A 199 -17.43 7.50 -3.33
CA ILE A 199 -17.76 8.86 -2.86
C ILE A 199 -18.38 9.68 -3.99
N ALA A 200 -19.56 10.26 -3.71
CA ALA A 200 -20.15 11.30 -4.55
C ALA A 200 -19.74 12.68 -4.00
N SER A 201 -19.04 13.45 -4.80
CA SER A 201 -18.52 14.78 -4.46
C SER A 201 -18.80 15.78 -5.61
N TYR A 202 -18.20 16.97 -5.51
CA TYR A 202 -18.33 18.04 -6.48
C TYR A 202 -16.98 18.75 -6.68
N ALA A 203 -16.75 19.25 -7.89
CA ALA A 203 -15.71 20.25 -8.13
C ALA A 203 -16.17 21.62 -7.59
N PRO A 204 -15.24 22.57 -7.34
CA PRO A 204 -15.60 23.91 -6.87
C PRO A 204 -16.57 24.68 -7.78
N ASP A 205 -16.56 24.35 -9.09
CA ASP A 205 -17.49 24.90 -10.09
C ASP A 205 -18.90 24.25 -10.05
N GLY A 206 -19.11 23.23 -9.22
CA GLY A 206 -20.37 22.52 -9.05
C GLY A 206 -20.54 21.30 -9.94
N ARG A 207 -19.57 20.95 -10.80
CA ARG A 207 -19.64 19.69 -11.56
C ARG A 207 -19.60 18.50 -10.62
N PRO A 208 -20.45 17.47 -10.82
CA PRO A 208 -20.37 16.23 -10.05
C PRO A 208 -19.00 15.56 -10.18
N ARG A 209 -18.58 14.87 -9.13
CA ARG A 209 -17.41 14.01 -9.10
C ARG A 209 -17.81 12.67 -8.49
N LEU A 210 -17.50 11.58 -9.18
CA LEU A 210 -17.67 10.22 -8.69
C LEU A 210 -16.28 9.66 -8.42
N ILE A 211 -16.01 9.25 -7.19
CA ILE A 211 -14.65 8.91 -6.76
C ILE A 211 -14.61 7.46 -6.31
N GLU A 212 -13.82 6.66 -7.01
CA GLU A 212 -13.44 5.30 -6.62
C GLU A 212 -12.11 5.35 -5.87
N VAL A 213 -12.08 4.90 -4.61
CA VAL A 213 -10.92 4.98 -3.73
C VAL A 213 -10.21 3.65 -3.70
N LYS A 214 -8.92 3.64 -4.08
CA LYS A 214 -8.08 2.46 -3.90
C LYS A 214 -6.93 2.79 -2.97
N THR A 215 -6.78 2.02 -1.89
CA THR A 215 -5.80 2.31 -0.84
C THR A 215 -4.78 1.18 -0.70
N THR A 216 -3.52 1.53 -0.51
CA THR A 216 -2.44 0.58 -0.23
C THR A 216 -1.43 1.16 0.75
N ASN A 217 -0.78 0.31 1.54
CA ASN A 217 0.43 0.69 2.29
C ASN A 217 1.70 0.61 1.45
N GLY A 218 1.60 0.02 0.25
CA GLY A 218 2.71 -0.04 -0.67
C GLY A 218 3.04 1.26 -1.38
N TRP A 219 3.84 1.09 -2.41
CA TRP A 219 4.36 2.14 -3.26
C TRP A 219 3.37 2.51 -4.36
N GLU A 220 3.63 3.60 -5.08
CA GLU A 220 2.70 4.24 -6.00
C GLU A 220 2.25 3.38 -7.19
N ARG A 221 2.97 2.30 -7.53
CA ARG A 221 2.55 1.34 -8.57
C ARG A 221 2.22 -0.05 -8.04
N THR A 222 1.94 -0.18 -6.74
CA THR A 222 1.41 -1.43 -6.17
C THR A 222 0.13 -1.81 -6.95
N PRO A 223 0.03 -3.05 -7.48
CA PRO A 223 -1.17 -3.52 -8.15
C PRO A 223 -2.43 -3.41 -7.27
N PHE A 224 -3.59 -3.29 -7.90
CA PHE A 224 -4.89 -3.22 -7.22
C PHE A 224 -5.96 -3.87 -8.08
N HIS A 225 -7.04 -4.30 -7.45
CA HIS A 225 -8.22 -4.78 -8.17
C HIS A 225 -9.13 -3.62 -8.53
N ILE A 226 -9.80 -3.77 -9.67
CA ILE A 226 -10.88 -2.91 -10.12
C ILE A 226 -11.99 -3.83 -10.62
N THR A 227 -13.22 -3.60 -10.18
CA THR A 227 -14.33 -4.50 -10.52
C THR A 227 -14.86 -4.19 -11.92
N ARG A 228 -15.61 -5.15 -12.48
CA ARG A 228 -16.32 -4.94 -13.75
C ARG A 228 -17.31 -3.78 -13.67
N ASN A 229 -17.96 -3.61 -12.52
CA ASN A 229 -18.93 -2.54 -12.30
C ASN A 229 -18.24 -1.17 -12.28
N GLU A 230 -17.15 -1.04 -11.51
CA GLU A 230 -16.31 0.18 -11.48
C GLU A 230 -15.83 0.56 -12.89
N LEU A 231 -15.32 -0.40 -13.67
CA LEU A 231 -14.89 -0.14 -15.05
C LEU A 231 -16.05 0.32 -15.95
N ALA A 232 -17.21 -0.32 -15.85
CA ALA A 232 -18.39 0.05 -16.65
C ALA A 232 -18.87 1.48 -16.32
N VAL A 233 -18.94 1.83 -15.03
CA VAL A 233 -19.36 3.16 -14.59
C VAL A 233 -18.32 4.22 -14.95
N ALA A 234 -17.02 3.89 -14.82
CA ALA A 234 -15.93 4.76 -15.26
C ALA A 234 -16.04 5.09 -16.77
N ASP A 235 -16.38 4.10 -17.59
CA ASP A 235 -16.55 4.28 -19.03
C ASP A 235 -17.85 5.02 -19.41
N GLU A 236 -18.93 4.83 -18.65
CA GLU A 236 -20.20 5.54 -18.87
C GLU A 236 -20.12 7.01 -18.43
N ARG A 237 -19.47 7.28 -17.29
CA ARG A 237 -19.44 8.58 -16.61
C ARG A 237 -18.07 9.25 -16.67
N ARG A 238 -17.36 9.15 -17.81
CA ARG A 238 -15.95 9.60 -17.99
C ARG A 238 -15.64 11.03 -17.53
N ALA A 239 -16.61 11.94 -17.67
CA ALA A 239 -16.42 13.35 -17.32
C ALA A 239 -16.46 13.62 -15.80
N GLU A 240 -16.99 12.68 -15.02
CA GLU A 240 -17.27 12.84 -13.60
C GLU A 240 -16.50 11.83 -12.74
N TRP A 241 -16.27 10.63 -13.28
CA TRP A 241 -15.63 9.53 -12.57
C TRP A 241 -14.10 9.68 -12.52
N CYS A 242 -13.49 9.44 -11.36
CA CYS A 242 -12.06 9.28 -11.24
C CYS A 242 -11.67 8.22 -10.20
N LEU A 243 -10.51 7.59 -10.44
CA LEU A 243 -9.84 6.74 -9.47
C LEU A 243 -8.97 7.62 -8.57
N PHE A 244 -9.17 7.56 -7.26
CA PHE A 244 -8.33 8.21 -6.26
C PHE A 244 -7.45 7.16 -5.58
N ARG A 245 -6.18 7.09 -6.01
CA ARG A 245 -5.22 6.10 -5.50
C ARG A 245 -4.44 6.68 -4.34
N MET A 246 -4.63 6.12 -3.15
CA MET A 246 -3.84 6.40 -1.95
C MET A 246 -2.76 5.33 -1.76
N TRP A 247 -1.54 5.77 -1.43
CA TRP A 247 -0.38 4.89 -1.21
C TRP A 247 0.46 5.38 -0.03
N ASN A 248 1.32 4.50 0.50
CA ASN A 248 2.09 4.73 1.74
C ASN A 248 1.20 5.19 2.92
N PHE A 249 -0.03 4.65 2.97
CA PHE A 249 -1.13 5.16 3.79
C PHE A 249 -0.81 5.21 5.29
N SER A 250 -0.23 4.15 5.86
CA SER A 250 0.10 4.10 7.30
C SER A 250 1.18 5.10 7.74
N ARG A 251 2.05 5.56 6.84
CA ARG A 251 3.23 6.38 7.21
C ARG A 251 3.05 7.85 6.83
N GLU A 252 2.98 8.11 5.54
CA GLU A 252 2.83 9.43 4.95
C GLU A 252 1.91 9.25 3.75
N PRO A 253 0.58 9.32 3.97
CA PRO A 253 -0.39 9.11 2.91
C PRO A 253 -0.13 10.07 1.75
N ARG A 254 0.05 9.50 0.57
CA ARG A 254 0.21 10.24 -0.69
C ARG A 254 -0.87 9.78 -1.65
N ALA A 255 -1.23 10.63 -2.60
CA ALA A 255 -2.27 10.31 -3.55
C ALA A 255 -1.97 10.80 -4.96
N PHE A 256 -2.60 10.15 -5.93
CA PHE A 256 -2.77 10.63 -7.30
C PHE A 256 -4.18 10.26 -7.79
N GLN A 257 -4.60 10.88 -8.88
CA GLN A 257 -5.89 10.59 -9.52
C GLN A 257 -5.68 10.10 -10.96
N LEU A 258 -6.50 9.14 -11.39
CA LEU A 258 -6.62 8.73 -12.79
C LEU A 258 -8.03 9.01 -13.29
N TYR A 259 -8.13 9.50 -14.53
CA TYR A 259 -9.40 9.78 -15.19
C TYR A 259 -9.57 8.80 -16.36
N PRO A 260 -10.80 8.38 -16.67
CA PRO A 260 -11.05 7.51 -17.82
C PRO A 260 -10.62 8.15 -19.15
N PRO A 261 -10.25 7.33 -20.16
CA PRO A 261 -10.28 5.88 -20.15
C PRO A 261 -9.08 5.29 -19.39
N LEU A 262 -9.32 4.30 -18.51
CA LEU A 262 -8.30 3.81 -17.58
C LEU A 262 -7.20 2.98 -18.26
N ASP A 263 -7.51 2.34 -19.39
CA ASP A 263 -6.56 1.58 -20.20
C ASP A 263 -5.45 2.46 -20.81
N ALA A 264 -5.64 3.78 -20.88
CA ALA A 264 -4.59 4.73 -21.21
C ALA A 264 -3.56 4.92 -20.08
N HIS A 265 -3.89 4.49 -18.85
CA HIS A 265 -3.08 4.71 -17.65
C HIS A 265 -2.59 3.43 -16.99
N VAL A 266 -3.31 2.32 -17.12
CA VAL A 266 -2.98 1.04 -16.46
C VAL A 266 -3.23 -0.14 -17.40
N SER A 267 -2.50 -1.23 -17.18
CA SER A 267 -2.76 -2.50 -17.86
C SER A 267 -3.79 -3.32 -17.08
N LEU A 268 -4.93 -3.60 -17.70
CA LEU A 268 -5.99 -4.43 -17.11
C LEU A 268 -5.73 -5.91 -17.43
N THR A 269 -5.61 -6.74 -16.40
CA THR A 269 -5.46 -8.21 -16.53
C THR A 269 -6.63 -8.89 -15.84
N PRO A 270 -7.40 -9.77 -16.52
CA PRO A 270 -8.48 -10.51 -15.88
C PRO A 270 -7.95 -11.41 -14.76
N THR A 271 -8.47 -11.25 -13.54
CA THR A 271 -8.10 -12.06 -12.36
C THR A 271 -9.18 -13.06 -11.95
N SER A 272 -10.44 -12.76 -12.26
CA SER A 272 -11.59 -13.63 -11.98
C SER A 272 -12.63 -13.52 -13.09
N PHE A 273 -13.41 -14.59 -13.29
CA PHE A 273 -14.51 -14.65 -14.24
C PHE A 273 -15.77 -15.11 -13.51
N GLN A 274 -16.88 -14.44 -13.76
CA GLN A 274 -18.20 -14.90 -13.32
C GLN A 274 -18.82 -15.78 -14.41
N ALA A 275 -19.23 -16.99 -14.04
CA ALA A 275 -20.03 -17.86 -14.89
C ALA A 275 -21.51 -17.71 -14.55
N SER A 276 -22.37 -17.74 -15.57
CA SER A 276 -23.83 -17.71 -15.44
C SER A 276 -24.49 -18.63 -16.47
N PHE A 277 -25.67 -19.18 -16.16
CA PHE A 277 -26.44 -20.08 -17.04
C PHE A 277 -27.40 -19.34 -17.98
N ASN A 278 -27.04 -18.12 -18.36
CA ASN A 278 -27.87 -17.24 -19.20
C ASN A 278 -27.55 -17.47 -20.67
#